data_AF-A0A838LDM8-F1
#
_entry.id   AF-A0A838LDM8-F1
#
_cell.length_a   1.000
_cell.length_b   1.000
_cell.length_c   1.000
_cell.angle_alpha   90.00
_cell.angle_beta   90.00
_cell.angle_gamma   90.00
#
_symmetry.space_group_name_H-M   'P 1'
#
loop_
_entity.id
_entity.type
_entity.pdbx_description
1 polymer ?
#
loop_
_entity_poly.entity_id
_entity_poly.type
_entity_poly.pdbx_seq_one_letter_code
_entity_poly.pdbx_strand_id
1 'polypeptide(L)'
;MHHKRVWAAATAALLLTAGTAALTGPSAAQGPAAKPGKAQSYVVLLDHGARVAPAVAALRAQGARVTSVNRAIGMVTVSSKDPDFRTHGAAVAGVQGVARNRSIGSVPAARPDRVERENLYASTSSAAQRRAHPGKPGKPERTKADPLDSQLWGMRMIGADKAHGVDLGAKNVRVGIIDTGVDASSPDLAPNFDWDRSRNFTTDMPDIDGPCEYAGCVDPVGVDDGGHGTHVAGTVAASLNGLGVSGVAPKVDLVEIRAGQDSGYFFLQPTIDALTYAADAGIDVVNMSFYVDPWLYNCRGGAPEDSAAEAAEQDAIIAAMSRALDYAHRHGVTLVASLGNNHEDVANPRVDISSPDYGAPVHDRTIDNDTCFDLPVEGSHVIGVSALGPSGGKADYSNYTTDLTSGELEISAPGGYFRDGLGTPTYRTNGNLILSTYPLHVLQEEGQVDAAGNITPDGVALGTQKQCTSTPVPGADPCGYYAFLQGTSMASPHVAGVAALAVSRFGHGTRHGFGLDPDAVAGILARTATDHACPPGGTVDYTSVGRSAEFTATCVGPPSFNGFYGSGIVNAYGVVR
;
A
#
# COMPACT_ATOMS: atom_id res chain seq x y z
N MET A 1 21.66 -79.74 1.08
CA MET A 1 21.79 -79.07 2.39
C MET A 1 21.19 -77.69 2.24
N HIS A 2 20.14 -77.21 2.91
CA HIS A 2 19.07 -77.73 3.77
C HIS A 2 17.77 -77.15 3.17
N HIS A 3 16.84 -78.00 2.73
CA HIS A 3 15.57 -78.33 3.40
C HIS A 3 14.47 -77.26 3.24
N LYS A 4 13.48 -77.51 2.34
CA LYS A 4 12.24 -78.32 2.55
C LYS A 4 11.17 -77.44 3.22
N ARG A 5 9.92 -77.32 2.75
CA ARG A 5 8.87 -78.35 2.56
C ARG A 5 7.59 -77.56 2.15
N VAL A 6 6.70 -77.92 1.21
CA VAL A 6 5.92 -79.16 0.96
C VAL A 6 5.05 -79.55 2.17
N TRP A 7 3.72 -79.69 2.18
CA TRP A 7 2.64 -79.79 1.17
C TRP A 7 1.27 -79.79 1.92
N ALA A 8 0.17 -79.49 1.19
CA ALA A 8 -1.18 -80.11 1.22
C ALA A 8 -2.01 -80.16 2.54
N ALA A 9 -3.33 -80.36 2.59
CA ALA A 9 -4.34 -80.84 1.64
C ALA A 9 -5.77 -80.57 2.20
N ALA A 10 -6.77 -80.95 1.38
CA ALA A 10 -8.16 -81.38 1.69
C ALA A 10 -9.28 -80.35 1.42
N THR A 11 -10.09 -80.44 0.35
CA THR A 11 -11.26 -81.35 0.09
C THR A 11 -12.26 -81.43 1.24
N ALA A 12 -13.58 -81.40 1.09
CA ALA A 12 -14.55 -81.03 0.05
C ALA A 12 -15.93 -81.22 0.74
N ALA A 13 -16.94 -80.39 0.48
CA ALA A 13 -18.35 -80.78 0.57
C ALA A 13 -19.25 -79.67 0.01
N LEU A 14 -19.86 -79.92 -1.14
CA LEU A 14 -21.09 -79.26 -1.58
C LEU A 14 -22.27 -79.98 -0.93
N LEU A 15 -23.31 -79.24 -0.53
CA LEU A 15 -24.72 -79.62 -0.73
C LEU A 15 -25.62 -78.38 -0.55
N LEU A 16 -26.56 -78.26 -1.50
CA LEU A 16 -27.43 -77.13 -1.78
C LEU A 16 -28.54 -76.91 -0.74
N THR A 17 -29.03 -75.67 -0.60
CA THR A 17 -30.47 -75.35 -0.62
C THR A 17 -30.69 -73.83 -0.80
N ALA A 18 -31.74 -73.50 -1.54
CA ALA A 18 -32.06 -72.18 -2.09
C ALA A 18 -32.63 -71.19 -1.06
N GLY A 19 -32.31 -69.89 -1.24
CA GLY A 19 -32.92 -68.79 -0.50
C GLY A 19 -32.69 -67.45 -1.22
N THR A 20 -33.77 -66.68 -1.36
CA THR A 20 -33.95 -65.47 -2.17
C THR A 20 -33.16 -64.23 -1.74
N ALA A 21 -32.63 -63.51 -2.74
CA ALA A 21 -32.48 -62.05 -2.91
C ALA A 21 -32.05 -61.15 -1.73
N ALA A 22 -30.84 -60.58 -1.84
CA ALA A 22 -30.57 -59.14 -1.74
C ALA A 22 -29.17 -58.84 -2.31
N LEU A 23 -29.09 -58.05 -3.39
CA LEU A 23 -27.82 -57.51 -3.90
C LEU A 23 -27.40 -56.35 -2.99
N THR A 24 -26.62 -56.63 -1.95
CA THR A 24 -25.89 -55.59 -1.21
C THR A 24 -24.58 -55.33 -1.94
N GLY A 25 -24.50 -54.23 -2.70
CA GLY A 25 -23.22 -53.70 -3.17
C GLY A 25 -22.33 -53.33 -1.98
N PRO A 26 -20.99 -53.40 -2.11
CA PRO A 26 -20.10 -53.01 -1.03
C PRO A 26 -20.31 -51.52 -0.73
N SER A 27 -20.78 -51.23 0.49
CA SER A 27 -20.82 -49.88 1.03
C SER A 27 -19.39 -49.36 1.09
N ALA A 28 -19.07 -48.35 0.29
CA ALA A 28 -17.80 -47.64 0.39
C ALA A 28 -17.71 -47.05 1.81
N ALA A 29 -16.78 -47.58 2.59
CA ALA A 29 -16.48 -47.04 3.90
C ALA A 29 -16.03 -45.59 3.71
N GLN A 30 -16.88 -44.64 4.15
CA GLN A 30 -16.49 -43.25 4.30
C GLN A 30 -15.28 -43.23 5.25
N GLY A 31 -14.13 -42.78 4.74
CA GLY A 31 -12.97 -42.51 5.58
C GLY A 31 -13.34 -41.57 6.73
N PRO A 32 -12.63 -41.64 7.86
CA PRO A 32 -12.93 -40.79 9.00
C PRO A 32 -12.94 -39.32 8.56
N ALA A 33 -14.05 -38.63 8.83
CA ALA A 33 -14.20 -37.19 8.57
C ALA A 33 -13.01 -36.45 9.19
N ALA A 34 -12.29 -35.69 8.37
CA ALA A 34 -11.20 -34.84 8.82
C ALA A 34 -11.71 -33.96 9.97
N LYS A 35 -10.91 -33.82 11.03
CA LYS A 35 -11.26 -32.94 12.15
C LYS A 35 -11.47 -31.52 11.59
N PRO A 36 -12.54 -30.79 11.97
CA PRO A 36 -12.76 -29.43 11.49
C PRO A 36 -11.54 -28.57 11.83
N GLY A 37 -10.96 -27.90 10.82
CA GLY A 37 -9.83 -27.00 11.01
C GLY A 37 -10.23 -25.74 11.78
N LYS A 38 -9.24 -24.92 12.13
CA LYS A 38 -9.51 -23.52 12.52
C LYS A 38 -10.18 -22.81 11.35
N ALA A 39 -11.16 -21.96 11.64
CA ALA A 39 -11.85 -21.21 10.59
C ALA A 39 -10.87 -20.25 9.88
N GLN A 40 -10.84 -20.30 8.56
CA GLN A 40 -10.06 -19.43 7.68
C GLN A 40 -10.99 -18.46 6.94
N SER A 41 -10.45 -17.31 6.54
CA SER A 41 -11.16 -16.27 5.78
C SER A 41 -10.76 -16.35 4.31
N TYR A 42 -11.73 -16.32 3.42
CA TYR A 42 -11.53 -16.41 1.98
C TYR A 42 -12.33 -15.34 1.24
N VAL A 43 -11.74 -14.82 0.17
CA VAL A 43 -12.41 -14.05 -0.86
C VAL A 43 -12.84 -15.00 -1.98
N VAL A 44 -14.12 -14.98 -2.33
CA VAL A 44 -14.71 -15.75 -3.41
C VAL A 44 -15.16 -14.78 -4.51
N LEU A 45 -14.49 -14.82 -5.65
CA LEU A 45 -14.82 -14.01 -6.81
C LEU A 45 -15.82 -14.77 -7.69
N LEU A 46 -16.95 -14.15 -8.00
CA LEU A 46 -17.97 -14.73 -8.86
C LEU A 46 -17.69 -14.44 -10.34
N ASP A 47 -18.21 -15.29 -11.23
CA ASP A 47 -18.17 -15.04 -12.68
C ASP A 47 -18.85 -13.71 -13.03
N HIS A 48 -18.39 -13.05 -14.10
CA HIS A 48 -19.04 -11.84 -14.59
C HIS A 48 -20.53 -12.07 -14.88
N GLY A 49 -21.39 -11.23 -14.29
CA GLY A 49 -22.84 -11.35 -14.44
C GLY A 49 -23.49 -12.47 -13.63
N ALA A 50 -22.73 -13.23 -12.83
CA ALA A 50 -23.30 -14.24 -11.95
C ALA A 50 -24.24 -13.61 -10.91
N ARG A 51 -25.32 -14.33 -10.59
CA ARG A 51 -26.24 -13.91 -9.53
C ARG A 51 -25.66 -14.24 -8.16
N VAL A 52 -25.46 -13.21 -7.35
CA VAL A 52 -24.89 -13.33 -6.00
C VAL A 52 -25.70 -14.26 -5.09
N ALA A 53 -27.04 -14.18 -5.10
CA ALA A 53 -27.88 -14.93 -4.16
C ALA A 53 -27.76 -16.47 -4.30
N PRO A 54 -27.84 -17.06 -5.52
CA PRO A 54 -27.55 -18.47 -5.72
C PRO A 54 -26.14 -18.89 -5.28
N ALA A 55 -25.11 -18.12 -5.60
CA ALA A 55 -23.73 -18.42 -5.20
C ALA A 55 -23.57 -18.43 -3.67
N VAL A 56 -24.10 -17.42 -2.99
CA VAL A 56 -24.14 -17.35 -1.51
C VAL A 56 -24.87 -18.55 -0.91
N ALA A 57 -26.00 -18.98 -1.49
CA ALA A 57 -26.73 -20.15 -1.02
C ALA A 57 -25.90 -21.44 -1.16
N ALA A 58 -25.20 -21.60 -2.29
CA ALA A 58 -24.33 -22.75 -2.54
C ALA A 58 -23.11 -22.79 -1.61
N LEU A 59 -22.44 -21.66 -1.38
CA LEU A 59 -21.33 -21.54 -0.43
C LEU A 59 -21.79 -21.90 1.01
N ARG A 60 -22.97 -21.43 1.42
CA ARG A 60 -23.57 -21.81 2.72
C ARG A 60 -23.90 -23.29 2.81
N ALA A 61 -24.35 -23.90 1.73
CA ALA A 61 -24.62 -25.34 1.68
C ALA A 61 -23.34 -26.18 1.85
N GLN A 62 -22.17 -25.64 1.48
CA GLN A 62 -20.86 -26.24 1.77
C GLN A 62 -20.34 -25.97 3.20
N GLY A 63 -21.14 -25.33 4.05
CA GLY A 63 -20.77 -25.02 5.43
C GLY A 63 -19.97 -23.73 5.62
N ALA A 64 -19.79 -22.92 4.57
CA ALA A 64 -19.15 -21.62 4.68
C ALA A 64 -20.10 -20.58 5.29
N ARG A 65 -19.57 -19.74 6.19
CA ARG A 65 -20.28 -18.59 6.76
C ARG A 65 -19.92 -17.34 5.97
N VAL A 66 -20.88 -16.80 5.22
CA VAL A 66 -20.71 -15.51 4.52
C VAL A 66 -20.59 -14.37 5.53
N THR A 67 -19.51 -13.59 5.43
CA THR A 67 -19.20 -12.44 6.29
C THR A 67 -19.52 -11.11 5.61
N SER A 68 -19.21 -10.98 4.32
CA SER A 68 -19.52 -9.78 3.53
C SER A 68 -19.80 -10.13 2.07
N VAL A 69 -20.44 -9.19 1.37
CA VAL A 69 -20.76 -9.29 -0.06
C VAL A 69 -20.51 -7.93 -0.70
N ASN A 70 -19.51 -7.86 -1.56
CA ASN A 70 -19.21 -6.69 -2.36
C ASN A 70 -19.82 -6.87 -3.76
N ARG A 71 -20.95 -6.20 -4.00
CA ARG A 71 -21.72 -6.34 -5.24
C ARG A 71 -21.11 -5.58 -6.42
N ALA A 72 -20.26 -4.59 -6.16
CA ALA A 72 -19.62 -3.77 -7.18
C ALA A 72 -18.78 -4.63 -8.14
N ILE A 73 -18.10 -5.64 -7.59
CA ILE A 73 -17.19 -6.51 -8.34
C ILE A 73 -17.58 -8.00 -8.32
N GLY A 74 -18.73 -8.33 -7.72
CA GLY A 74 -19.20 -9.71 -7.60
C GLY A 74 -18.31 -10.55 -6.66
N MET A 75 -17.94 -10.00 -5.50
CA MET A 75 -17.10 -10.65 -4.51
C MET A 75 -17.90 -11.03 -3.27
N VAL A 76 -17.62 -12.21 -2.71
CA VAL A 76 -18.21 -12.71 -1.46
C VAL A 76 -17.09 -13.10 -0.52
N THR A 77 -17.07 -12.55 0.69
CA THR A 77 -16.14 -12.98 1.73
C THR A 77 -16.81 -14.03 2.60
N VAL A 78 -16.08 -15.10 2.89
CA VAL A 78 -16.58 -16.22 3.67
C VAL A 78 -15.55 -16.68 4.71
N SER A 79 -16.08 -17.22 5.81
CA SER A 79 -15.30 -17.95 6.80
C SER A 79 -15.64 -19.44 6.69
N SER A 80 -14.63 -20.30 6.52
CA SER A 80 -14.81 -21.75 6.39
C SER A 80 -13.83 -22.52 7.29
N LYS A 81 -14.28 -23.66 7.83
CA LYS A 81 -13.43 -24.61 8.58
C LYS A 81 -12.93 -25.77 7.71
N ASP A 82 -13.33 -25.78 6.45
CA ASP A 82 -12.89 -26.76 5.47
C ASP A 82 -11.45 -26.43 5.04
N PRO A 83 -10.47 -27.31 5.31
CA PRO A 83 -9.08 -27.07 4.92
C PRO A 83 -8.88 -27.02 3.40
N ASP A 84 -9.80 -27.62 2.63
CA ASP A 84 -9.75 -27.69 1.16
C ASP A 84 -10.73 -26.70 0.51
N PHE A 85 -11.17 -25.68 1.26
CA PHE A 85 -12.23 -24.77 0.81
C PHE A 85 -11.89 -24.03 -0.48
N ARG A 86 -10.62 -23.75 -0.77
CA ARG A 86 -10.22 -23.14 -2.06
C ARG A 86 -10.64 -24.01 -3.25
N THR A 87 -10.44 -25.31 -3.14
CA THR A 87 -10.82 -26.28 -4.16
C THR A 87 -12.33 -26.46 -4.20
N HIS A 88 -12.97 -26.73 -3.05
CA HIS A 88 -14.41 -26.98 -2.99
C HIS A 88 -15.27 -25.75 -3.31
N GLY A 89 -14.83 -24.57 -2.87
CA GLY A 89 -15.47 -23.28 -3.14
C GLY A 89 -15.32 -22.87 -4.60
N ALA A 90 -14.16 -23.08 -5.22
CA ALA A 90 -13.97 -22.83 -6.65
C ALA A 90 -14.82 -23.77 -7.53
N ALA A 91 -15.20 -24.94 -7.04
CA ALA A 91 -16.10 -25.86 -7.75
C ALA A 91 -17.58 -25.45 -7.70
N VAL A 92 -17.95 -24.39 -6.97
CA VAL A 92 -19.32 -23.88 -6.93
C VAL A 92 -19.66 -23.20 -8.25
N ALA A 93 -20.78 -23.59 -8.86
CA ALA A 93 -21.23 -22.97 -10.11
C ALA A 93 -21.42 -21.45 -9.96
N GLY A 94 -20.81 -20.67 -10.86
CA GLY A 94 -20.82 -19.21 -10.81
C GLY A 94 -19.67 -18.60 -10.00
N VAL A 95 -18.74 -19.41 -9.48
CA VAL A 95 -17.49 -18.95 -8.86
C VAL A 95 -16.37 -19.01 -9.89
N GLN A 96 -15.67 -17.88 -10.05
CA GLN A 96 -14.50 -17.78 -10.91
C GLN A 96 -13.23 -18.22 -10.17
N GLY A 97 -13.08 -17.83 -8.90
CA GLY A 97 -11.86 -18.08 -8.14
C GLY A 97 -12.04 -17.87 -6.65
N VAL A 98 -11.13 -18.46 -5.87
CA VAL A 98 -11.10 -18.35 -4.42
C VAL A 98 -9.66 -18.07 -3.97
N ALA A 99 -9.48 -16.98 -3.24
CA ALA A 99 -8.22 -16.63 -2.61
C ALA A 99 -8.39 -16.64 -1.08
N ARG A 100 -7.33 -16.99 -0.34
CA ARG A 100 -7.30 -16.69 1.10
C ARG A 100 -7.33 -15.17 1.24
N ASN A 101 -8.26 -14.70 2.06
CA ASN A 101 -8.20 -13.31 2.50
C ASN A 101 -7.06 -13.11 3.52
N ARG A 102 -6.77 -14.17 4.28
CA ARG A 102 -5.67 -14.25 5.24
C ARG A 102 -5.16 -15.69 5.29
N SER A 103 -3.87 -15.89 5.10
CA SER A 103 -3.23 -17.20 5.30
C SER A 103 -2.97 -17.46 6.78
N ILE A 104 -3.28 -18.64 7.33
CA ILE A 104 -2.85 -18.98 8.71
C ILE A 104 -1.44 -19.55 8.65
N GLY A 105 -0.47 -18.91 9.32
CA GLY A 105 0.89 -19.41 9.44
C GLY A 105 1.80 -18.51 10.25
N SER A 106 3.12 -18.62 10.04
CA SER A 106 4.13 -17.79 10.70
C SER A 106 4.36 -16.49 9.94
N VAL A 107 4.53 -15.41 10.69
CA VAL A 107 5.11 -14.16 10.20
C VAL A 107 6.63 -14.35 10.21
N PRO A 108 7.36 -14.12 9.09
CA PRO A 108 8.81 -13.99 9.13
C PRO A 108 9.21 -12.95 10.17
N ALA A 109 10.37 -13.09 10.83
CA ALA A 109 10.77 -12.11 11.85
C ALA A 109 10.76 -10.69 11.26
N ALA A 110 9.89 -9.82 11.81
CA ALA A 110 9.72 -8.45 11.35
C ALA A 110 11.09 -7.77 11.23
N ARG A 111 11.43 -7.33 10.03
CA ARG A 111 12.59 -6.46 9.80
C ARG A 111 12.00 -5.05 9.68
N PRO A 112 12.42 -4.08 10.51
CA PRO A 112 11.91 -2.72 10.35
C PRO A 112 12.30 -2.22 8.95
N ASP A 113 11.41 -1.48 8.27
CA ASP A 113 11.66 -1.03 6.92
C ASP A 113 12.97 -0.21 6.87
N ARG A 114 14.00 -0.83 6.27
CA ARG A 114 15.36 -0.29 6.22
C ARG A 114 15.49 0.85 5.22
N VAL A 115 14.59 0.91 4.24
CA VAL A 115 14.54 1.99 3.28
C VAL A 115 13.88 3.18 3.95
N GLU A 116 12.67 3.03 4.46
CA GLU A 116 11.88 4.16 4.95
C GLU A 116 12.53 4.90 6.10
N ARG A 117 13.25 4.16 6.95
CA ARG A 117 13.92 4.66 8.14
C ARG A 117 15.42 4.39 8.13
N GLU A 118 16.11 4.60 7.00
CA GLU A 118 17.56 4.33 6.92
C GLU A 118 18.38 5.09 8.00
N ASN A 119 17.92 6.27 8.40
CA ASN A 119 18.53 7.09 9.44
C ASN A 119 18.56 6.40 10.83
N LEU A 120 17.59 5.54 11.16
CA LEU A 120 17.59 4.71 12.37
C LEU A 120 18.84 3.83 12.45
N TYR A 121 19.28 3.29 11.32
CA TYR A 121 20.41 2.36 11.25
C TYR A 121 21.75 3.09 11.15
N ALA A 122 21.76 4.33 10.67
CA ALA A 122 22.95 5.17 10.62
C ALA A 122 23.35 5.72 12.00
N SER A 123 22.38 5.93 12.91
CA SER A 123 22.60 6.54 14.23
C SER A 123 23.45 5.68 15.18
N THR A 124 23.53 4.36 14.94
CA THR A 124 24.42 3.44 15.69
C THR A 124 25.91 3.62 15.36
N SER A 125 26.26 4.47 14.39
CA SER A 125 27.64 4.67 13.90
C SER A 125 28.18 6.10 14.04
N SER A 126 27.44 7.06 14.60
CA SER A 126 27.95 8.43 14.76
C SER A 126 27.39 9.15 15.99
N ALA A 127 28.04 8.91 17.13
CA ALA A 127 28.08 9.91 18.21
C ALA A 127 28.87 11.14 17.72
N ALA A 128 28.27 11.97 16.88
CA ALA A 128 28.79 13.29 16.51
C ALA A 128 27.63 14.29 16.56
N GLN A 129 27.39 14.78 17.78
CA GLN A 129 26.46 15.84 18.13
C GLN A 129 26.60 17.06 17.21
N ARG A 130 25.47 17.54 16.69
CA ARG A 130 25.21 18.98 16.57
C ARG A 130 23.84 19.29 17.16
N ARG A 131 23.87 20.00 18.28
CA ARG A 131 22.67 20.57 18.92
C ARG A 131 22.03 21.59 17.97
N ALA A 132 20.87 21.25 17.41
CA ALA A 132 19.95 22.29 16.94
C ALA A 132 19.50 23.10 18.17
N HIS A 133 19.75 24.40 18.16
CA HIS A 133 19.23 25.29 19.20
C HIS A 133 17.74 25.50 18.94
N PRO A 134 16.88 25.44 19.97
CA PRO A 134 15.50 25.86 19.82
C PRO A 134 15.49 27.36 19.48
N GLY A 135 15.01 27.69 18.29
CA GLY A 135 14.70 29.08 17.94
C GLY A 135 13.63 29.60 18.88
N LYS A 136 13.79 30.84 19.37
CA LYS A 136 12.75 31.51 20.16
C LYS A 136 11.46 31.61 19.31
N PRO A 137 10.26 31.45 19.89
CA PRO A 137 9.01 31.68 19.17
C PRO A 137 9.01 33.13 18.65
N GLY A 138 9.10 33.26 17.33
CA GLY A 138 8.89 34.52 16.64
C GLY A 138 7.45 34.99 16.82
N LYS A 139 7.23 36.30 16.82
CA LYS A 139 5.88 36.86 16.71
C LYS A 139 5.22 36.33 15.42
N PRO A 140 3.89 36.17 15.37
CA PRO A 140 3.20 35.74 14.16
C PRO A 140 3.39 36.82 13.09
N GLU A 141 4.39 36.62 12.25
CA GLU A 141 4.45 37.25 10.94
C GLU A 141 3.40 36.52 10.10
N ARG A 142 2.59 37.26 9.34
CA ARG A 142 1.73 36.65 8.32
C ARG A 142 2.62 36.12 7.21
N THR A 143 3.25 34.97 7.43
CA THR A 143 3.94 34.22 6.39
C THR A 143 2.88 33.63 5.45
N LYS A 144 3.23 33.54 4.16
CA LYS A 144 2.47 32.76 3.17
C LYS A 144 2.78 31.24 3.25
N ALA A 145 3.49 30.82 4.29
CA ALA A 145 4.08 29.49 4.47
C ALA A 145 4.10 29.16 5.98
N ASP A 146 4.07 27.88 6.32
CA ASP A 146 4.12 27.41 7.70
C ASP A 146 5.56 27.28 8.23
N PRO A 147 5.75 27.27 9.56
CA PRO A 147 7.10 27.41 10.13
C PRO A 147 8.11 26.32 9.72
N LEU A 148 7.65 25.11 9.41
CA LEU A 148 8.51 24.00 8.97
C LEU A 148 8.64 23.89 7.44
N ASP A 149 7.90 24.69 6.65
CA ASP A 149 7.95 24.65 5.17
C ASP A 149 9.34 24.95 4.60
N SER A 150 10.17 25.65 5.36
CA SER A 150 11.57 25.89 4.98
C SER A 150 12.38 24.58 4.82
N GLN A 151 11.95 23.50 5.47
CA GLN A 151 12.58 22.17 5.41
C GLN A 151 12.01 21.29 4.28
N LEU A 152 10.88 21.68 3.68
CA LEU A 152 10.17 20.91 2.65
C LEU A 152 10.77 21.15 1.26
N TRP A 153 11.99 20.64 1.03
CA TRP A 153 12.67 20.79 -0.26
C TRP A 153 11.85 20.19 -1.41
N GLY A 154 11.12 19.09 -1.17
CA GLY A 154 10.26 18.44 -2.15
C GLY A 154 9.14 19.35 -2.64
N MET A 155 8.48 20.05 -1.73
CA MET A 155 7.43 21.03 -2.05
C MET A 155 7.95 22.15 -2.97
N ARG A 156 9.16 22.64 -2.73
CA ARG A 156 9.81 23.63 -3.60
C ARG A 156 10.19 23.04 -4.97
N MET A 157 10.65 21.79 -5.01
CA MET A 157 11.03 21.12 -6.25
C MET A 157 9.84 21.00 -7.21
N ILE A 158 8.67 20.64 -6.70
CA ILE A 158 7.44 20.52 -7.50
C ILE A 158 6.69 21.87 -7.66
N GLY A 159 7.21 22.95 -7.09
CA GLY A 159 6.61 24.28 -7.16
C GLY A 159 5.32 24.45 -6.35
N ALA A 160 5.07 23.64 -5.31
CA ALA A 160 3.89 23.76 -4.46
C ALA A 160 3.84 25.12 -3.73
N ASP A 161 4.99 25.64 -3.30
CA ASP A 161 5.14 26.97 -2.70
C ASP A 161 4.63 28.11 -3.61
N LYS A 162 4.84 27.97 -4.92
CA LYS A 162 4.31 28.90 -5.94
C LYS A 162 2.84 28.62 -6.23
N ALA A 163 2.44 27.36 -6.27
CA ALA A 163 1.04 26.95 -6.49
C ALA A 163 0.12 27.52 -5.41
N HIS A 164 0.54 27.50 -4.14
CA HIS A 164 -0.19 28.09 -3.01
C HIS A 164 -0.51 29.59 -3.19
N GLY A 165 0.28 30.30 -3.99
CA GLY A 165 0.02 31.69 -4.35
C GLY A 165 -1.08 31.90 -5.40
N VAL A 166 -1.55 30.82 -6.04
CA VAL A 166 -2.54 30.80 -7.13
C VAL A 166 -3.79 30.02 -6.72
N ASP A 167 -3.62 28.77 -6.28
CA ASP A 167 -4.68 27.86 -5.87
C ASP A 167 -4.20 26.96 -4.73
N LEU A 168 -5.01 26.85 -3.68
CA LEU A 168 -4.73 26.02 -2.50
C LEU A 168 -5.48 24.68 -2.56
N GLY A 169 -6.24 24.44 -3.63
CA GLY A 169 -7.22 23.38 -3.73
C GLY A 169 -8.61 23.82 -3.26
N ALA A 170 -9.60 22.97 -3.51
CA ALA A 170 -10.99 23.24 -3.17
C ALA A 170 -11.52 22.24 -2.14
N LYS A 171 -12.27 22.74 -1.15
CA LYS A 171 -12.83 21.92 -0.05
C LYS A 171 -13.78 20.82 -0.50
N ASN A 172 -14.33 20.92 -1.69
CA ASN A 172 -15.21 19.89 -2.25
C ASN A 172 -14.46 18.82 -3.04
N VAL A 173 -13.12 18.91 -3.16
CA VAL A 173 -12.25 17.86 -3.69
C VAL A 173 -11.77 16.99 -2.55
N ARG A 174 -11.88 15.68 -2.73
CA ARG A 174 -11.60 14.66 -1.72
C ARG A 174 -10.43 13.81 -2.14
N VAL A 175 -9.44 13.70 -1.26
CA VAL A 175 -8.31 12.78 -1.43
C VAL A 175 -8.41 11.67 -0.38
N GLY A 176 -8.60 10.44 -0.87
CA GLY A 176 -8.60 9.24 -0.05
C GLY A 176 -7.18 8.75 0.22
N ILE A 177 -6.86 8.53 1.49
CA ILE A 177 -5.59 7.94 1.92
C ILE A 177 -5.89 6.48 2.23
N ILE A 178 -5.57 5.58 1.28
CA ILE A 178 -5.71 4.13 1.48
C ILE A 178 -4.42 3.65 2.13
N ASP A 179 -4.42 3.55 3.46
CA ASP A 179 -3.19 3.39 4.24
C ASP A 179 -3.46 2.76 5.63
N THR A 180 -2.53 2.90 6.58
CA THR A 180 -2.62 2.47 7.99
C THR A 180 -3.59 3.31 8.83
N GLY A 181 -4.27 4.30 8.27
CA GLY A 181 -5.10 5.23 9.02
C GLY A 181 -4.57 6.66 8.95
N VAL A 182 -5.25 7.59 9.63
CA VAL A 182 -4.82 8.99 9.71
C VAL A 182 -5.13 9.54 11.10
N ASP A 183 -4.14 10.10 11.78
CA ASP A 183 -4.32 10.81 13.05
C ASP A 183 -5.04 12.15 12.81
N ALA A 184 -6.36 12.11 12.93
CA ALA A 184 -7.24 13.27 12.75
C ALA A 184 -7.13 14.27 13.90
N SER A 185 -6.45 13.93 15.01
CA SER A 185 -6.18 14.85 16.11
C SER A 185 -5.00 15.78 15.84
N SER A 186 -4.19 15.51 14.80
CA SER A 186 -3.12 16.40 14.37
C SER A 186 -3.69 17.78 13.99
N PRO A 187 -3.18 18.89 14.57
CA PRO A 187 -3.68 20.22 14.28
C PRO A 187 -3.45 20.71 12.84
N ASP A 188 -2.57 20.05 12.08
CA ASP A 188 -2.39 20.32 10.65
C ASP A 188 -3.32 19.50 9.77
N LEU A 189 -3.87 18.38 10.25
CA LEU A 189 -4.79 17.52 9.49
C LEU A 189 -6.25 17.75 9.84
N ALA A 190 -6.57 18.00 11.10
CA ALA A 190 -7.94 18.17 11.60
C ALA A 190 -8.79 19.16 10.78
N PRO A 191 -8.28 20.33 10.31
CA PRO A 191 -9.09 21.25 9.50
C PRO A 191 -9.50 20.69 8.13
N ASN A 192 -8.81 19.67 7.64
CA ASN A 192 -9.03 19.03 6.34
C ASN A 192 -9.64 17.63 6.46
N PHE A 193 -9.81 17.07 7.65
CA PHE A 193 -10.29 15.70 7.81
C PHE A 193 -11.82 15.57 7.66
N ASP A 194 -12.27 14.68 6.77
CA ASP A 194 -13.69 14.36 6.54
C ASP A 194 -14.12 13.12 7.36
N TRP A 195 -14.61 13.37 8.57
CA TRP A 195 -15.15 12.33 9.45
C TRP A 195 -16.32 11.53 8.86
N ASP A 196 -17.15 12.16 8.02
CA ASP A 196 -18.37 11.52 7.51
C ASP A 196 -18.06 10.44 6.47
N ARG A 197 -16.95 10.60 5.73
CA ARG A 197 -16.49 9.65 4.70
C ARG A 197 -15.35 8.77 5.13
N SER A 198 -14.65 9.09 6.21
CA SER A 198 -13.55 8.24 6.65
C SER A 198 -14.05 6.88 7.16
N ARG A 199 -13.39 5.78 6.78
CA ARG A 199 -13.80 4.39 7.11
C ARG A 199 -12.58 3.50 7.35
N ASN A 200 -12.75 2.56 8.28
CA ASN A 200 -11.82 1.47 8.54
C ASN A 200 -12.35 0.14 7.97
N PHE A 201 -11.55 -0.53 7.14
CA PHE A 201 -11.85 -1.84 6.52
C PHE A 201 -11.07 -3.00 7.15
N THR A 202 -10.24 -2.72 8.15
CA THR A 202 -9.41 -3.71 8.81
C THR A 202 -9.97 -4.18 10.15
N THR A 203 -9.33 -5.20 10.71
CA THR A 203 -9.61 -5.72 12.04
C THR A 203 -8.28 -6.24 12.57
N ASP A 204 -7.85 -5.76 13.72
CA ASP A 204 -6.51 -5.98 14.25
C ASP A 204 -6.26 -7.46 14.44
N MET A 205 -5.03 -7.84 14.18
CA MET A 205 -4.56 -9.20 14.19
C MET A 205 -3.51 -9.34 15.29
N PRO A 206 -3.83 -9.99 16.43
CA PRO A 206 -2.91 -10.02 17.56
C PRO A 206 -1.54 -10.66 17.34
N ASP A 207 -1.39 -11.39 16.25
CA ASP A 207 -0.13 -11.97 15.80
C ASP A 207 0.80 -11.00 15.06
N ILE A 208 0.28 -9.89 14.52
CA ILE A 208 1.07 -8.87 13.80
C ILE A 208 0.92 -7.47 14.39
N ASP A 209 -0.28 -7.09 14.83
CA ASP A 209 -0.59 -5.73 15.29
C ASP A 209 -0.41 -5.59 16.82
N GLY A 210 -0.56 -6.70 17.54
CA GLY A 210 -0.49 -6.71 18.99
C GLY A 210 -1.87 -6.79 19.65
N PRO A 211 -1.96 -6.57 20.96
CA PRO A 211 -3.19 -6.82 21.70
C PRO A 211 -4.29 -5.83 21.34
N CYS A 212 -5.42 -6.30 20.80
CA CYS A 212 -6.56 -5.45 20.43
C CYS A 212 -6.83 -4.30 21.43
N GLU A 213 -6.54 -3.09 20.99
CA GLU A 213 -6.59 -1.85 21.77
C GLU A 213 -8.05 -1.39 21.94
N TYR A 214 -8.89 -1.70 20.95
CA TYR A 214 -10.29 -1.28 20.88
C TYR A 214 -11.29 -2.44 20.90
N ALA A 215 -12.54 -2.09 21.22
CA ALA A 215 -13.62 -3.06 21.31
C ALA A 215 -13.89 -3.70 19.94
N GLY A 216 -13.70 -5.01 19.86
CA GLY A 216 -13.89 -5.76 18.62
C GLY A 216 -12.65 -5.83 17.72
N CYS A 217 -11.49 -5.33 18.18
CA CYS A 217 -10.24 -5.27 17.40
C CYS A 217 -10.44 -4.44 16.11
N VAL A 218 -11.11 -3.30 16.22
CA VAL A 218 -11.32 -2.40 15.08
C VAL A 218 -11.03 -1.00 15.56
N ASP A 219 -9.97 -0.41 15.01
CA ASP A 219 -9.61 0.96 15.36
C ASP A 219 -10.68 1.95 14.92
N PRO A 220 -10.96 2.97 15.75
CA PRO A 220 -11.79 4.08 15.35
C PRO A 220 -11.17 4.82 14.17
N VAL A 221 -12.03 5.37 13.32
CA VAL A 221 -11.64 6.41 12.37
C VAL A 221 -10.94 7.57 13.10
N GLY A 222 -9.92 8.14 12.48
CA GLY A 222 -9.11 9.24 13.00
C GLY A 222 -7.94 8.80 13.88
N VAL A 223 -7.67 7.49 13.92
CA VAL A 223 -6.54 6.86 14.63
C VAL A 223 -5.61 6.21 13.60
N ASP A 224 -4.31 6.24 13.89
CA ASP A 224 -3.28 5.64 13.04
C ASP A 224 -2.16 5.08 13.92
N ASP A 225 -2.26 3.80 14.29
CA ASP A 225 -1.26 3.11 15.12
C ASP A 225 -0.06 2.60 14.29
N GLY A 226 -0.07 2.76 12.96
CA GLY A 226 1.09 2.52 12.08
C GLY A 226 1.93 3.78 11.80
N GLY A 227 1.31 4.95 11.79
CA GLY A 227 1.95 6.26 11.57
C GLY A 227 2.29 6.61 10.11
N HIS A 228 2.33 5.61 9.21
CA HIS A 228 2.63 5.80 7.80
C HIS A 228 1.56 6.64 7.10
N GLY A 229 0.28 6.29 7.26
CA GLY A 229 -0.84 7.00 6.62
C GLY A 229 -0.97 8.46 7.06
N THR A 230 -0.66 8.79 8.32
CA THR A 230 -0.60 10.18 8.80
C THR A 230 0.50 10.99 8.13
N HIS A 231 1.65 10.37 7.83
CA HIS A 231 2.74 11.03 7.10
C HIS A 231 2.36 11.31 5.64
N VAL A 232 1.76 10.32 5.00
CA VAL A 232 1.21 10.42 3.64
C VAL A 232 0.16 11.52 3.57
N ALA A 233 -0.82 11.53 4.49
CA ALA A 233 -1.90 12.52 4.54
C ALA A 233 -1.38 13.97 4.67
N GLY A 234 -0.37 14.19 5.52
CA GLY A 234 0.24 15.52 5.67
C GLY A 234 0.95 16.01 4.42
N THR A 235 1.60 15.11 3.69
CA THR A 235 2.25 15.47 2.42
C THR A 235 1.21 15.91 1.38
N VAL A 236 0.05 15.25 1.34
CA VAL A 236 -1.05 15.64 0.46
C VAL A 236 -1.64 16.99 0.87
N ALA A 237 -2.10 17.13 2.12
CA ALA A 237 -2.96 18.24 2.51
C ALA A 237 -2.87 18.64 4.00
N ALA A 238 -1.67 18.63 4.59
CA ALA A 238 -1.47 19.41 5.82
C ALA A 238 -1.89 20.87 5.57
N SER A 239 -2.65 21.42 6.52
CA SER A 239 -3.33 22.70 6.38
C SER A 239 -2.33 23.85 6.44
N LEU A 240 -2.42 24.79 5.49
CA LEU A 240 -1.65 26.04 5.53
C LEU A 240 -2.25 26.99 6.58
N ASN A 241 -1.88 26.80 7.85
CA ASN A 241 -2.60 27.34 9.02
C ASN A 241 -1.71 28.16 9.99
N GLY A 242 -0.43 28.33 9.68
CA GLY A 242 0.58 28.98 10.51
C GLY A 242 1.29 28.04 11.51
N LEU A 243 1.07 26.73 11.42
CA LEU A 243 1.60 25.68 12.28
C LEU A 243 2.29 24.61 11.41
N GLY A 244 3.38 24.04 11.92
CA GLY A 244 3.96 22.85 11.33
C GLY A 244 4.34 22.97 9.86
N VAL A 245 3.81 22.04 9.07
CA VAL A 245 4.06 21.86 7.63
C VAL A 245 2.79 22.14 6.83
N SER A 246 2.94 22.57 5.58
CA SER A 246 1.86 22.62 4.60
C SER A 246 1.98 21.51 3.54
N GLY A 247 0.85 20.92 3.19
CA GLY A 247 0.75 19.92 2.13
C GLY A 247 0.72 20.53 0.73
N VAL A 248 0.75 19.69 -0.30
CA VAL A 248 0.64 20.14 -1.70
C VAL A 248 -0.66 20.90 -1.97
N ALA A 249 -1.79 20.35 -1.50
CA ALA A 249 -3.13 20.89 -1.71
C ALA A 249 -3.80 21.20 -0.36
N PRO A 250 -3.36 22.25 0.37
CA PRO A 250 -3.65 22.44 1.79
C PRO A 250 -5.11 22.78 2.14
N LYS A 251 -6.03 22.80 1.17
CA LYS A 251 -7.45 23.13 1.35
C LYS A 251 -8.41 22.05 0.83
N VAL A 252 -7.91 20.91 0.32
CA VAL A 252 -8.77 19.78 -0.04
C VAL A 252 -9.19 19.02 1.21
N ASP A 253 -10.23 18.18 1.10
CA ASP A 253 -10.63 17.30 2.19
C ASP A 253 -9.87 15.96 2.10
N LEU A 254 -9.34 15.52 3.24
CA LEU A 254 -8.69 14.24 3.46
C LEU A 254 -9.71 13.24 3.96
N VAL A 255 -9.78 12.08 3.30
CA VAL A 255 -10.62 10.96 3.71
C VAL A 255 -9.71 9.79 4.07
N GLU A 256 -9.77 9.34 5.32
CA GLU A 256 -9.11 8.11 5.73
C GLU A 256 -9.87 6.91 5.18
N ILE A 257 -9.15 6.04 4.47
CA ILE A 257 -9.69 4.78 3.97
C ILE A 257 -8.75 3.68 4.45
N ARG A 258 -8.79 3.37 5.75
CA ARG A 258 -7.86 2.42 6.36
C ARG A 258 -8.05 1.02 5.79
N ALA A 259 -7.01 0.52 5.13
CA ALA A 259 -6.93 -0.83 4.56
C ALA A 259 -5.65 -1.57 4.96
N GLY A 260 -4.66 -0.84 5.51
CA GLY A 260 -3.45 -1.39 6.09
C GLY A 260 -3.62 -1.66 7.58
N GLN A 261 -3.00 -2.73 8.04
CA GLN A 261 -2.83 -3.05 9.45
C GLN A 261 -1.77 -2.14 10.10
N ASP A 262 -1.72 -2.06 11.43
CA ASP A 262 -0.69 -1.27 12.15
C ASP A 262 0.72 -1.76 11.86
N SER A 263 0.83 -3.07 11.61
CA SER A 263 2.05 -3.73 11.17
C SER A 263 2.46 -3.44 9.72
N GLY A 264 1.64 -2.72 8.94
CA GLY A 264 1.92 -2.32 7.55
C GLY A 264 1.45 -3.30 6.48
N TYR A 265 0.76 -4.39 6.84
CA TYR A 265 0.21 -5.37 5.88
C TYR A 265 -1.12 -4.90 5.28
N PHE A 266 -1.29 -5.05 3.97
CA PHE A 266 -2.47 -4.75 3.16
C PHE A 266 -3.04 -6.02 2.53
N PHE A 267 -3.96 -6.66 3.26
CA PHE A 267 -4.62 -7.87 2.78
C PHE A 267 -5.69 -7.60 1.71
N LEU A 268 -5.97 -8.63 0.90
CA LEU A 268 -6.82 -8.54 -0.28
C LEU A 268 -8.21 -7.91 -0.05
N GLN A 269 -8.99 -8.41 0.91
CA GLN A 269 -10.37 -7.92 1.08
C GLN A 269 -10.42 -6.46 1.55
N PRO A 270 -9.71 -6.02 2.61
CA PRO A 270 -9.68 -4.61 2.99
C PRO A 270 -9.32 -3.68 1.82
N THR A 271 -8.30 -4.03 1.03
CA THR A 271 -7.87 -3.24 -0.13
C THR A 271 -8.95 -3.14 -1.21
N ILE A 272 -9.61 -4.25 -1.54
CA ILE A 272 -10.70 -4.26 -2.53
C ILE A 272 -11.92 -3.46 -2.02
N ASP A 273 -12.30 -3.66 -0.76
CA ASP A 273 -13.44 -2.97 -0.17
C ASP A 273 -13.16 -1.45 -0.07
N ALA A 274 -11.91 -1.06 0.23
CA ALA A 274 -11.46 0.33 0.20
C ALA A 274 -11.55 0.97 -1.19
N LEU A 275 -11.06 0.31 -2.24
CA LEU A 275 -11.12 0.80 -3.62
C LEU A 275 -12.57 0.97 -4.11
N THR A 276 -13.41 -0.03 -3.86
CA THR A 276 -14.84 0.04 -4.23
C THR A 276 -15.60 1.07 -3.38
N TYR A 277 -15.22 1.25 -2.12
CA TYR A 277 -15.74 2.32 -1.28
C TYR A 277 -15.37 3.71 -1.80
N ALA A 278 -14.11 3.92 -2.23
CA ALA A 278 -13.66 5.21 -2.76
C ALA A 278 -14.52 5.64 -3.97
N ALA A 279 -14.86 4.68 -4.83
CA ALA A 279 -15.79 4.87 -5.94
C ALA A 279 -17.18 5.31 -5.47
N ASP A 280 -17.76 4.59 -4.52
CA ASP A 280 -19.13 4.80 -4.03
C ASP A 280 -19.26 6.08 -3.16
N ALA A 281 -18.19 6.47 -2.46
CA ALA A 281 -18.14 7.63 -1.59
C ALA A 281 -17.88 8.95 -2.36
N GLY A 282 -17.59 8.86 -3.66
CA GLY A 282 -17.27 10.00 -4.52
C GLY A 282 -15.95 10.66 -4.15
N ILE A 283 -14.91 9.84 -3.98
CA ILE A 283 -13.52 10.28 -3.80
C ILE A 283 -12.93 10.63 -5.16
N ASP A 284 -12.22 11.75 -5.26
CA ASP A 284 -11.68 12.24 -6.54
C ASP A 284 -10.31 11.61 -6.86
N VAL A 285 -9.48 11.46 -5.84
CA VAL A 285 -8.11 10.92 -5.93
C VAL A 285 -7.88 9.98 -4.77
N VAL A 286 -7.28 8.82 -5.01
CA VAL A 286 -6.75 7.96 -3.94
C VAL A 286 -5.23 7.85 -4.05
N ASN A 287 -4.57 7.86 -2.90
CA ASN A 287 -3.17 7.51 -2.76
C ASN A 287 -3.05 6.08 -2.21
N MET A 288 -2.23 5.26 -2.85
CA MET A 288 -1.98 3.85 -2.50
C MET A 288 -0.48 3.59 -2.40
N SER A 289 0.05 3.60 -1.19
CA SER A 289 1.49 3.49 -0.94
C SER A 289 1.89 2.11 -0.40
N PHE A 290 1.44 1.04 -1.07
CA PHE A 290 1.57 -0.35 -0.61
C PHE A 290 1.55 -1.34 -1.80
N TYR A 291 1.85 -2.61 -1.54
CA TYR A 291 1.48 -3.75 -2.40
C TYR A 291 0.46 -4.67 -1.69
N VAL A 292 -0.16 -5.60 -2.42
CA VAL A 292 -1.20 -6.49 -1.88
C VAL A 292 -0.62 -7.82 -1.40
N ASP A 293 -0.73 -8.04 -0.10
CA ASP A 293 -0.20 -9.22 0.58
C ASP A 293 -0.94 -10.53 0.22
N PRO A 294 -0.24 -11.69 0.27
CA PRO A 294 1.13 -11.86 0.76
C PRO A 294 2.21 -11.88 -0.33
N TRP A 295 1.87 -11.45 -1.55
CA TRP A 295 2.74 -11.58 -2.71
C TRP A 295 3.23 -10.21 -3.16
N LEU A 296 4.55 -10.01 -3.13
CA LEU A 296 5.16 -8.85 -3.79
C LEU A 296 4.76 -8.82 -5.28
N TYR A 297 4.84 -9.97 -5.95
CA TYR A 297 4.36 -10.16 -7.33
C TYR A 297 3.28 -11.24 -7.40
N ASN A 298 2.09 -10.85 -7.89
CA ASN A 298 1.01 -11.79 -8.20
C ASN A 298 1.13 -12.24 -9.66
N CYS A 299 1.36 -13.54 -9.87
CA CYS A 299 1.61 -14.14 -11.18
C CYS A 299 0.39 -14.88 -11.72
N ARG A 300 -0.01 -14.56 -12.95
CA ARG A 300 -1.06 -15.27 -13.68
C ARG A 300 -0.60 -16.70 -13.97
N GLY A 301 -1.33 -17.67 -13.46
CA GLY A 301 -0.92 -19.08 -13.48
C GLY A 301 0.19 -19.44 -12.48
N GLY A 302 0.56 -18.53 -11.58
CA GLY A 302 1.64 -18.68 -10.60
C GLY A 302 3.04 -18.54 -11.20
N ALA A 303 4.03 -18.24 -10.35
CA ALA A 303 5.43 -18.40 -10.70
C ALA A 303 5.73 -19.89 -10.93
N PRO A 304 6.79 -20.25 -11.69
CA PRO A 304 7.14 -21.65 -11.97
C PRO A 304 7.29 -22.54 -10.73
N GLU A 305 7.68 -21.95 -9.60
CA GLU A 305 7.90 -22.61 -8.32
C GLU A 305 6.62 -22.75 -7.47
N ASP A 306 5.58 -21.99 -7.79
CA ASP A 306 4.33 -21.97 -7.03
C ASP A 306 3.51 -23.25 -7.27
N SER A 307 2.80 -23.72 -6.25
CA SER A 307 1.87 -24.83 -6.40
C SER A 307 0.67 -24.47 -7.27
N ALA A 308 0.02 -25.46 -7.89
CA ALA A 308 -1.20 -25.25 -8.66
C ALA A 308 -2.32 -24.58 -7.85
N ALA A 309 -2.33 -24.76 -6.53
CA ALA A 309 -3.24 -24.04 -5.67
C ALA A 309 -2.88 -22.55 -5.64
N GLU A 310 -1.63 -22.21 -5.29
CA GLU A 310 -1.12 -20.83 -5.21
C GLU A 310 -1.31 -20.07 -6.52
N ALA A 311 -1.03 -20.72 -7.65
CA ALA A 311 -1.36 -20.20 -8.98
C ALA A 311 -2.83 -19.76 -9.11
N ALA A 312 -3.77 -20.64 -8.76
CA ALA A 312 -5.21 -20.34 -8.84
C ALA A 312 -5.67 -19.25 -7.84
N GLU A 313 -4.96 -19.10 -6.71
CA GLU A 313 -5.21 -18.03 -5.75
C GLU A 313 -4.71 -16.68 -6.25
N GLN A 314 -3.51 -16.64 -6.84
CA GLN A 314 -2.98 -15.44 -7.49
C GLN A 314 -3.84 -15.00 -8.68
N ASP A 315 -4.33 -15.94 -9.50
CA ASP A 315 -5.30 -15.63 -10.58
C ASP A 315 -6.57 -14.95 -10.03
N ALA A 316 -7.07 -15.42 -8.88
CA ALA A 316 -8.23 -14.83 -8.22
C ALA A 316 -7.93 -13.44 -7.64
N ILE A 317 -6.73 -13.24 -7.06
CA ILE A 317 -6.25 -11.94 -6.57
C ILE A 317 -6.18 -10.93 -7.71
N ILE A 318 -5.48 -11.27 -8.79
CA ILE A 318 -5.32 -10.42 -9.99
C ILE A 318 -6.69 -10.04 -10.52
N ALA A 319 -7.58 -11.01 -10.74
CA ALA A 319 -8.91 -10.74 -11.27
C ALA A 319 -9.77 -9.85 -10.35
N ALA A 320 -9.67 -10.03 -9.03
CA ALA A 320 -10.43 -9.24 -8.08
C ALA A 320 -9.91 -7.80 -7.96
N MET A 321 -8.58 -7.62 -7.93
CA MET A 321 -7.93 -6.31 -7.92
C MET A 321 -8.19 -5.54 -9.21
N SER A 322 -8.02 -6.16 -10.39
CA SER A 322 -8.33 -5.51 -11.67
C SER A 322 -9.76 -5.00 -11.71
N ARG A 323 -10.74 -5.78 -11.22
CA ARG A 323 -12.14 -5.33 -11.16
C ARG A 323 -12.35 -4.16 -10.21
N ALA A 324 -11.63 -4.11 -9.09
CA ALA A 324 -11.75 -3.03 -8.12
C ALA A 324 -11.15 -1.72 -8.65
N LEU A 325 -9.96 -1.79 -9.26
CA LEU A 325 -9.30 -0.65 -9.91
C LEU A 325 -10.17 -0.09 -11.06
N ASP A 326 -10.63 -0.97 -11.95
CA ASP A 326 -11.56 -0.63 -13.02
C ASP A 326 -12.86 -0.01 -12.49
N TYR A 327 -13.37 -0.51 -11.37
CA TYR A 327 -14.59 0.01 -10.77
C TYR A 327 -14.37 1.43 -10.27
N ALA A 328 -13.29 1.68 -9.53
CA ALA A 328 -12.92 3.00 -9.04
C ALA A 328 -12.69 4.00 -10.18
N HIS A 329 -11.88 3.63 -11.18
CA HIS A 329 -11.59 4.50 -12.33
C HIS A 329 -12.86 4.88 -13.10
N ARG A 330 -13.76 3.93 -13.40
CA ARG A 330 -15.05 4.22 -14.08
C ARG A 330 -16.02 5.08 -13.26
N HIS A 331 -15.78 5.21 -11.95
CA HIS A 331 -16.51 6.12 -11.07
C HIS A 331 -15.82 7.47 -10.87
N GLY A 332 -14.73 7.72 -11.61
CA GLY A 332 -14.05 9.01 -11.64
C GLY A 332 -12.92 9.14 -10.63
N VAL A 333 -12.50 8.05 -10.00
CA VAL A 333 -11.38 8.07 -9.04
C VAL A 333 -10.06 8.03 -9.79
N THR A 334 -9.19 9.01 -9.56
CA THR A 334 -7.79 8.97 -10.00
C THR A 334 -6.99 8.09 -9.05
N LEU A 335 -6.27 7.10 -9.57
CA LEU A 335 -5.53 6.12 -8.80
C LEU A 335 -4.03 6.46 -8.85
N VAL A 336 -3.41 6.77 -7.71
CA VAL A 336 -1.98 7.08 -7.63
C VAL A 336 -1.31 6.07 -6.70
N ALA A 337 -0.23 5.42 -7.17
CA ALA A 337 0.48 4.42 -6.37
C ALA A 337 2.00 4.56 -6.41
N SER A 338 2.65 4.09 -5.34
CA SER A 338 4.10 4.01 -5.24
C SER A 338 4.67 2.89 -6.10
N LEU A 339 5.75 3.13 -6.85
CA LEU A 339 6.35 2.13 -7.74
C LEU A 339 7.16 1.03 -7.01
N GLY A 340 7.44 1.19 -5.72
CA GLY A 340 8.18 0.23 -4.91
C GLY A 340 9.62 0.62 -4.59
N ASN A 341 10.18 -0.01 -3.55
CA ASN A 341 11.42 0.40 -2.87
C ASN A 341 12.55 -0.64 -2.99
N ASN A 342 12.50 -1.50 -4.01
CA ASN A 342 13.37 -2.68 -4.12
C ASN A 342 14.59 -2.46 -5.02
N HIS A 343 14.75 -1.25 -5.59
CA HIS A 343 15.66 -1.01 -6.70
C HIS A 343 15.43 -2.02 -7.83
N GLU A 344 14.18 -2.20 -8.23
CA GLU A 344 13.84 -3.14 -9.29
C GLU A 344 13.73 -2.44 -10.64
N ASP A 345 14.23 -3.09 -11.70
CA ASP A 345 13.77 -2.81 -13.05
C ASP A 345 12.47 -3.57 -13.22
N VAL A 346 11.33 -2.90 -13.13
CA VAL A 346 10.00 -3.56 -13.21
C VAL A 346 9.79 -4.25 -14.55
N ALA A 347 10.53 -3.85 -15.60
CA ALA A 347 10.53 -4.55 -16.87
C ALA A 347 11.26 -5.90 -16.84
N ASN A 348 12.20 -6.08 -15.91
CA ASN A 348 13.05 -7.25 -15.76
C ASN A 348 13.30 -7.56 -14.27
N PRO A 349 12.24 -7.91 -13.52
CA PRO A 349 12.33 -8.07 -12.09
C PRO A 349 13.27 -9.22 -11.72
N ARG A 350 14.00 -9.05 -10.61
CA ARG A 350 14.84 -10.11 -10.05
C ARG A 350 13.96 -11.21 -9.42
N VAL A 351 14.63 -12.27 -8.98
CA VAL A 351 14.00 -13.34 -8.21
C VAL A 351 13.37 -12.75 -6.95
N ASP A 352 12.08 -12.99 -6.76
CA ASP A 352 11.38 -12.65 -5.53
C ASP A 352 11.76 -13.68 -4.46
N ILE A 353 12.40 -13.18 -3.40
CA ILE A 353 12.88 -13.98 -2.26
C ILE A 353 12.08 -13.69 -0.97
N SER A 354 11.06 -12.86 -1.06
CA SER A 354 10.27 -12.35 0.06
C SER A 354 8.90 -13.00 0.16
N SER A 355 8.34 -13.48 -0.95
CA SER A 355 6.97 -13.99 -0.96
C SER A 355 6.88 -15.52 -0.75
N PRO A 356 5.76 -16.00 -0.19
CA PRO A 356 4.74 -15.21 0.47
C PRO A 356 5.26 -14.67 1.81
N ASP A 357 5.03 -13.39 2.10
CA ASP A 357 5.54 -12.74 3.32
C ASP A 357 4.63 -12.96 4.55
N TYR A 358 3.48 -13.61 4.34
CA TYR A 358 2.55 -13.95 5.40
C TYR A 358 1.91 -15.33 5.22
N GLY A 359 1.98 -16.14 6.29
CA GLY A 359 1.20 -17.36 6.44
C GLY A 359 1.74 -18.63 5.77
N ALA A 360 2.76 -18.54 4.92
CA ALA A 360 3.50 -19.70 4.40
C ALA A 360 5.02 -19.39 4.38
N PRO A 361 5.90 -20.41 4.33
CA PRO A 361 7.34 -20.17 4.26
C PRO A 361 7.71 -19.46 2.95
N VAL A 362 8.58 -18.45 3.06
CA VAL A 362 9.18 -17.77 1.90
C VAL A 362 10.00 -18.76 1.07
N HIS A 363 10.01 -18.55 -0.25
CA HIS A 363 10.83 -19.29 -1.20
C HIS A 363 11.17 -18.41 -2.41
N ASP A 364 12.23 -18.77 -3.12
CA ASP A 364 12.65 -18.09 -4.34
C ASP A 364 11.61 -18.32 -5.45
N ARG A 365 11.16 -17.24 -6.11
CA ARG A 365 10.18 -17.27 -7.19
C ARG A 365 10.73 -16.57 -8.42
N THR A 366 10.65 -17.24 -9.56
CA THR A 366 11.03 -16.66 -10.85
C THR A 366 9.91 -15.75 -11.33
N ILE A 367 10.19 -14.46 -11.47
CA ILE A 367 9.21 -13.44 -11.88
C ILE A 367 9.35 -13.13 -13.37
N ASP A 368 8.23 -13.21 -14.09
CA ASP A 368 8.10 -12.82 -15.49
C ASP A 368 7.09 -11.69 -15.60
N ASN A 369 7.56 -10.48 -15.91
CA ASN A 369 6.75 -9.26 -16.04
C ASN A 369 5.51 -9.46 -16.95
N ASP A 370 5.61 -10.27 -18.02
CA ASP A 370 4.47 -10.51 -18.91
C ASP A 370 3.26 -11.16 -18.20
N THR A 371 3.50 -11.79 -17.05
CA THR A 371 2.49 -12.54 -16.29
C THR A 371 2.40 -12.18 -14.81
N CYS A 372 3.38 -11.50 -14.25
CA CYS A 372 3.50 -11.19 -12.83
C CYS A 372 3.40 -9.68 -12.59
N PHE A 373 2.58 -9.29 -11.62
CA PHE A 373 2.25 -7.89 -11.38
C PHE A 373 2.49 -7.51 -9.90
N ASP A 374 3.17 -6.39 -9.67
CA ASP A 374 3.13 -5.67 -8.38
C ASP A 374 1.81 -4.90 -8.29
N LEU A 375 0.87 -5.39 -7.47
CA LEU A 375 -0.46 -4.80 -7.34
C LEU A 375 -0.54 -3.95 -6.08
N PRO A 376 -1.10 -2.72 -6.15
CA PRO A 376 -1.92 -2.22 -7.25
C PRO A 376 -1.17 -1.44 -8.34
N VAL A 377 0.13 -1.14 -8.19
CA VAL A 377 0.80 -0.13 -9.03
C VAL A 377 0.90 -0.51 -10.51
N GLU A 378 1.14 -1.79 -10.82
CA GLU A 378 1.14 -2.32 -12.20
C GLU A 378 -0.28 -2.72 -12.67
N GLY A 379 -1.30 -2.35 -11.89
CA GLY A 379 -2.70 -2.52 -12.24
C GLY A 379 -3.19 -1.48 -13.25
N SER A 380 -4.24 -1.83 -13.99
CA SER A 380 -4.81 -0.92 -14.99
C SER A 380 -5.26 0.41 -14.37
N HIS A 381 -4.99 1.50 -15.09
CA HIS A 381 -5.38 2.88 -14.74
C HIS A 381 -4.65 3.51 -13.56
N VAL A 382 -3.64 2.85 -13.00
CA VAL A 382 -2.87 3.36 -11.87
C VAL A 382 -1.72 4.23 -12.38
N ILE A 383 -1.52 5.38 -11.75
CA ILE A 383 -0.39 6.27 -11.98
C ILE A 383 0.72 5.84 -11.02
N GLY A 384 1.70 5.11 -11.52
CA GLY A 384 2.91 4.70 -10.82
C GLY A 384 3.92 5.84 -10.65
N VAL A 385 4.44 5.94 -9.43
CA VAL A 385 5.29 7.06 -9.00
C VAL A 385 6.65 6.58 -8.53
N SER A 386 7.71 6.99 -9.24
CA SER A 386 9.10 6.79 -8.79
C SER A 386 9.57 7.91 -7.84
N ALA A 387 10.63 7.63 -7.09
CA ALA A 387 11.18 8.53 -6.08
C ALA A 387 12.55 9.10 -6.49
N LEU A 388 12.74 10.39 -6.19
CA LEU A 388 14.00 11.10 -6.30
C LEU A 388 14.37 11.88 -5.03
N GLY A 389 15.66 12.21 -4.93
CA GLY A 389 16.25 13.00 -3.84
C GLY A 389 16.41 14.50 -4.16
N PRO A 390 16.90 15.30 -3.20
CA PRO A 390 17.14 16.73 -3.37
C PRO A 390 18.01 17.14 -4.57
N SER A 391 18.93 16.29 -5.02
CA SER A 391 19.77 16.55 -6.20
C SER A 391 19.04 16.43 -7.53
N GLY A 392 17.81 15.91 -7.52
CA GLY A 392 17.07 15.51 -8.72
C GLY A 392 17.38 14.08 -9.16
N GLY A 393 18.39 13.42 -8.60
CA GLY A 393 18.72 12.04 -8.93
C GLY A 393 17.69 11.03 -8.40
N LYS A 394 17.40 9.99 -9.19
CA LYS A 394 16.63 8.83 -8.73
C LYS A 394 17.18 8.32 -7.40
N ALA A 395 16.29 8.07 -6.45
CA ALA A 395 16.68 7.47 -5.17
C ALA A 395 17.19 6.04 -5.40
N ASP A 396 18.16 5.62 -4.61
CA ASP A 396 18.80 4.32 -4.77
C ASP A 396 17.85 3.15 -4.54
N TYR A 397 16.81 3.31 -3.73
CA TYR A 397 15.80 2.29 -3.49
C TYR A 397 14.67 2.29 -4.52
N SER A 398 14.44 3.39 -5.25
CA SER A 398 13.28 3.50 -6.14
C SER A 398 13.34 2.45 -7.25
N ASN A 399 12.25 1.72 -7.44
CA ASN A 399 12.03 0.98 -8.67
C ASN A 399 12.03 1.93 -9.88
N TYR A 400 12.30 1.37 -11.06
CA TYR A 400 12.42 2.06 -12.35
C TYR A 400 12.08 1.07 -13.48
N THR A 401 11.99 1.53 -14.72
CA THR A 401 11.76 0.63 -15.87
C THR A 401 12.76 0.85 -17.00
N THR A 402 13.16 -0.22 -17.68
CA THR A 402 13.84 -0.15 -18.98
C THR A 402 12.89 -0.36 -20.16
N ASP A 403 11.64 -0.76 -19.92
CA ASP A 403 10.58 -0.82 -20.92
C ASP A 403 9.62 0.36 -20.76
N LEU A 404 9.77 1.34 -21.64
CA LEU A 404 8.92 2.54 -21.65
C LEU A 404 7.50 2.27 -22.15
N THR A 405 7.21 1.04 -22.59
CA THR A 405 5.89 0.64 -23.09
C THR A 405 5.05 -0.09 -22.06
N SER A 406 5.61 -0.40 -20.88
CA SER A 406 4.90 -1.15 -19.83
C SER A 406 3.72 -0.38 -19.24
N GLY A 407 3.81 0.96 -19.19
CA GLY A 407 2.76 1.80 -18.60
C GLY A 407 2.64 1.64 -17.08
N GLU A 408 3.76 1.33 -16.43
CA GLU A 408 3.85 1.13 -14.97
C GLU A 408 4.50 2.32 -14.26
N LEU A 409 5.30 3.12 -14.99
CA LEU A 409 5.91 4.36 -14.50
C LEU A 409 5.46 5.55 -15.34
N GLU A 410 4.63 6.39 -14.75
CA GLU A 410 4.05 7.56 -15.43
C GLU A 410 4.79 8.85 -15.08
N ILE A 411 5.25 8.98 -13.83
CA ILE A 411 5.76 10.24 -13.29
C ILE A 411 6.67 10.03 -12.07
N SER A 412 7.47 11.04 -11.73
CA SER A 412 8.33 11.02 -10.54
C SER A 412 8.03 12.16 -9.59
N ALA A 413 8.32 11.94 -8.30
CA ALA A 413 8.14 12.95 -7.27
C ALA A 413 9.17 12.82 -6.11
N PRO A 414 9.34 13.89 -5.30
CA PRO A 414 10.20 13.86 -4.13
C PRO A 414 9.82 12.72 -3.16
N GLY A 415 10.65 11.69 -3.08
CA GLY A 415 10.46 10.57 -2.16
C GLY A 415 11.48 10.53 -1.04
N GLY A 416 12.51 11.37 -1.10
CA GLY A 416 13.67 11.30 -0.21
C GLY A 416 14.82 10.53 -0.82
N TYR A 417 16.04 10.78 -0.35
CA TYR A 417 17.20 9.95 -0.67
C TYR A 417 18.30 10.22 0.36
N PHE A 418 18.31 9.47 1.46
CA PHE A 418 19.20 9.70 2.61
C PHE A 418 20.66 9.82 2.18
N ARG A 419 21.09 8.98 1.22
CA ARG A 419 22.46 8.93 0.69
C ARG A 419 22.73 9.93 -0.43
N ASP A 420 21.82 10.87 -0.70
CA ASP A 420 22.05 11.92 -1.69
C ASP A 420 23.13 12.91 -1.25
N GLY A 421 23.71 13.61 -2.20
CA GLY A 421 24.69 14.66 -1.95
C GLY A 421 26.06 14.12 -1.48
N LEU A 422 26.47 12.94 -1.94
CA LEU A 422 27.78 12.37 -1.65
C LEU A 422 28.91 13.41 -1.82
N GLY A 423 29.76 13.55 -0.80
CA GLY A 423 30.84 14.53 -0.78
C GLY A 423 30.43 15.95 -0.35
N THR A 424 29.16 16.17 -0.01
CA THR A 424 28.64 17.43 0.52
C THR A 424 28.22 17.31 2.00
N PRO A 425 28.00 18.43 2.72
CA PRO A 425 27.49 18.38 4.09
C PRO A 425 26.08 17.80 4.26
N THR A 426 25.31 17.61 3.17
CA THR A 426 23.95 17.05 3.24
C THR A 426 23.94 15.53 3.12
N TYR A 427 25.07 14.89 2.83
CA TYR A 427 25.17 13.42 2.73
C TYR A 427 24.77 12.72 4.03
N ARG A 428 23.82 11.78 3.95
CA ARG A 428 23.31 10.99 5.10
C ARG A 428 22.75 11.89 6.21
N THR A 429 21.92 12.85 5.83
CA THR A 429 21.23 13.73 6.77
C THR A 429 19.71 13.62 6.62
N ASN A 430 18.98 13.86 7.71
CA ASN A 430 17.50 13.85 7.69
C ASN A 430 16.94 14.90 6.72
N GLY A 431 17.69 15.95 6.41
CA GLY A 431 17.27 16.97 5.43
C GLY A 431 17.12 16.46 3.99
N ASN A 432 17.62 15.26 3.67
CA ASN A 432 17.38 14.60 2.38
C ASN A 432 16.08 13.78 2.35
N LEU A 433 15.43 13.59 3.50
CA LEU A 433 14.19 12.85 3.66
C LEU A 433 12.98 13.80 3.49
N ILE A 434 11.77 13.25 3.56
CA ILE A 434 10.49 13.97 3.52
C ILE A 434 9.96 14.14 4.94
N LEU A 435 9.79 15.40 5.37
CA LEU A 435 9.18 15.76 6.66
C LEU A 435 7.67 15.88 6.48
N SER A 436 6.89 15.23 7.33
CA SER A 436 5.43 15.37 7.37
C SER A 436 4.89 15.12 8.77
N THR A 437 3.58 15.27 8.95
CA THR A 437 2.84 14.95 10.18
C THR A 437 3.05 13.51 10.61
N TYR A 438 3.02 13.24 11.91
CA TYR A 438 3.16 11.89 12.45
C TYR A 438 2.45 11.77 13.80
N PRO A 439 1.84 10.60 14.14
CA PRO A 439 1.06 10.49 15.37
C PRO A 439 1.95 10.53 16.62
N LEU A 440 1.45 11.17 17.68
CA LEU A 440 2.16 11.25 18.95
C LEU A 440 2.38 9.87 19.57
N HIS A 441 1.35 9.02 19.61
CA HIS A 441 1.42 7.74 20.30
C HIS A 441 2.44 6.80 19.63
N VAL A 442 2.50 6.73 18.29
CA VAL A 442 3.54 5.97 17.57
C VAL A 442 4.95 6.47 17.94
N LEU A 443 5.17 7.79 17.99
CA LEU A 443 6.47 8.33 18.42
C LEU A 443 6.81 7.98 19.87
N GLN A 444 5.81 7.78 20.73
CA GLN A 444 6.02 7.37 22.11
C GLN A 444 6.40 5.89 22.21
N GLU A 445 5.76 5.03 21.42
CA GLU A 445 6.06 3.60 21.34
C GLU A 445 7.45 3.35 20.74
N GLU A 446 7.84 4.13 19.73
CA GLU A 446 9.17 4.11 19.14
C GLU A 446 10.24 4.78 20.05
N GLY A 447 9.84 5.39 21.17
CA GLY A 447 10.74 6.06 22.12
C GLY A 447 11.32 7.39 21.63
N GLN A 448 10.82 7.95 20.53
CA GLN A 448 11.22 9.26 20.00
C GLN A 448 10.62 10.42 20.81
N VAL A 449 9.50 10.18 21.49
CA VAL A 449 8.80 11.14 22.35
C VAL A 449 8.48 10.49 23.70
N ASP A 450 8.61 11.23 24.80
CA ASP A 450 8.26 10.73 26.13
C ASP A 450 6.74 10.84 26.43
N ALA A 451 6.30 10.25 27.54
CA ALA A 451 4.88 10.30 27.96
C ALA A 451 4.37 11.72 28.26
N ALA A 452 5.25 12.70 28.49
CA ALA A 452 4.90 14.10 28.67
C ALA A 452 4.90 14.87 27.33
N GLY A 453 5.16 14.19 26.21
CA GLY A 453 5.19 14.75 24.88
C GLY A 453 6.48 15.50 24.55
N ASN A 454 7.57 15.30 25.29
CA ASN A 454 8.88 15.90 24.96
C ASN A 454 9.67 14.98 24.05
N ILE A 455 10.39 15.58 23.09
CA ILE A 455 11.25 14.84 22.17
C ILE A 455 12.45 14.29 22.94
N THR A 456 12.69 12.99 22.84
CA THR A 456 13.81 12.30 23.49
C THR A 456 15.12 12.57 22.73
N PRO A 457 16.30 12.24 23.30
CA PRO A 457 17.56 12.31 22.57
C PRO A 457 17.56 11.50 21.26
N ASP A 458 16.89 10.34 21.26
CA ASP A 458 16.77 9.49 20.07
C ASP A 458 15.86 10.16 19.03
N GLY A 459 14.73 10.74 19.42
CA GLY A 459 13.89 11.54 18.53
C GLY A 459 14.65 12.74 17.93
N VAL A 460 15.46 13.44 18.73
CA VAL A 460 16.31 14.53 18.22
C VAL A 460 17.30 14.02 17.15
N ALA A 461 17.90 12.85 17.34
CA ALA A 461 18.80 12.26 16.35
C ALA A 461 18.08 11.89 15.04
N LEU A 462 16.82 11.46 15.14
CA LEU A 462 15.96 11.10 14.01
C LEU A 462 15.29 12.31 13.35
N GLY A 463 15.43 13.49 13.95
CA GLY A 463 14.86 14.73 13.44
C GLY A 463 13.37 14.86 13.70
N THR A 464 12.82 14.14 14.68
CA THR A 464 11.45 14.36 15.19
C THR A 464 11.28 15.82 15.56
N GLN A 465 10.13 16.40 15.23
CA GLN A 465 9.80 17.78 15.56
C GLN A 465 8.45 17.85 16.24
N LYS A 466 8.28 18.90 17.05
CA LYS A 466 7.04 19.21 17.76
C LYS A 466 6.79 20.69 17.62
N GLN A 467 5.55 21.05 17.31
CA GLN A 467 5.14 22.45 17.31
C GLN A 467 3.80 22.60 18.01
N CYS A 468 3.71 23.52 18.96
CA CYS A 468 2.49 23.79 19.69
C CYS A 468 1.93 25.16 19.35
N THR A 469 0.62 25.28 19.37
CA THR A 469 -0.11 26.54 19.20
C THR A 469 -0.86 26.90 20.47
N SER A 470 -0.89 28.19 20.79
CA SER A 470 -1.77 28.73 21.84
C SER A 470 -3.17 29.05 21.32
N THR A 471 -3.36 29.01 20.00
CA THR A 471 -4.65 29.19 19.33
C THR A 471 -5.24 27.80 19.07
N PRO A 472 -6.35 27.43 19.73
CA PRO A 472 -6.95 26.11 19.54
C PRO A 472 -7.37 25.88 18.09
N VAL A 473 -7.02 24.71 17.56
CA VAL A 473 -7.59 24.17 16.32
C VAL A 473 -8.76 23.26 16.72
N PRO A 474 -9.99 23.53 16.26
CA PRO A 474 -11.15 22.71 16.65
C PRO A 474 -10.95 21.24 16.32
N GLY A 475 -11.19 20.36 17.30
CA GLY A 475 -11.06 18.91 17.12
C GLY A 475 -9.63 18.37 17.14
N ALA A 476 -8.63 19.22 17.40
CA ALA A 476 -7.23 18.84 17.39
C ALA A 476 -6.53 19.03 18.73
N ASP A 477 -5.40 18.36 18.86
CA ASP A 477 -4.46 18.53 19.94
C ASP A 477 -3.72 19.88 19.88
N PRO A 478 -3.25 20.42 21.02
CA PRO A 478 -2.56 21.71 21.06
C PRO A 478 -1.17 21.68 20.41
N CYS A 479 -0.64 20.49 20.11
CA CYS A 479 0.67 20.29 19.51
C CYS A 479 0.60 19.29 18.36
N GLY A 480 1.22 19.63 17.24
CA GLY A 480 1.52 18.72 16.15
C GLY A 480 2.92 18.10 16.30
N TYR A 481 3.06 16.89 15.78
CA TYR A 481 4.30 16.13 15.74
C TYR A 481 4.65 15.76 14.30
N TYR A 482 5.96 15.69 14.02
CA TYR A 482 6.47 15.55 12.66
C TYR A 482 7.67 14.61 12.63
N ALA A 483 7.77 13.80 11.59
CA ALA A 483 8.85 12.84 11.39
C ALA A 483 9.36 12.85 9.95
N PHE A 484 10.63 12.45 9.79
CA PHE A 484 11.25 12.27 8.49
C PHE A 484 11.12 10.82 8.01
N LEU A 485 10.64 10.63 6.78
CA LEU A 485 10.56 9.37 6.06
C LEU A 485 11.17 9.48 4.66
N GLN A 486 11.50 8.36 4.05
CA GLN A 486 11.75 8.29 2.60
C GLN A 486 11.05 7.08 1.99
N GLY A 487 10.85 7.08 0.69
CA GLY A 487 10.23 5.97 -0.02
C GLY A 487 9.48 6.47 -1.24
N THR A 488 9.13 5.56 -2.15
CA THR A 488 8.09 5.83 -3.16
C THR A 488 6.73 6.11 -2.50
N SER A 489 6.52 5.61 -1.28
CA SER A 489 5.42 5.95 -0.38
C SER A 489 5.35 7.43 0.00
N MET A 490 6.47 8.16 0.01
CA MET A 490 6.51 9.60 0.22
C MET A 490 6.48 10.40 -1.09
N ALA A 491 6.81 9.77 -2.23
CA ALA A 491 6.71 10.38 -3.54
C ALA A 491 5.26 10.43 -4.04
N SER A 492 4.54 9.31 -3.95
CA SER A 492 3.13 9.16 -4.35
C SER A 492 2.18 10.25 -3.80
N PRO A 493 2.21 10.64 -2.50
CA PRO A 493 1.32 11.68 -1.99
C PRO A 493 1.59 13.07 -2.57
N HIS A 494 2.82 13.37 -3.02
CA HIS A 494 3.05 14.62 -3.75
C HIS A 494 2.26 14.63 -5.06
N VAL A 495 2.23 13.50 -5.78
CA VAL A 495 1.46 13.36 -7.03
C VAL A 495 -0.03 13.39 -6.76
N ALA A 496 -0.51 12.71 -5.71
CA ALA A 496 -1.92 12.75 -5.31
C ALA A 496 -2.38 14.17 -4.96
N GLY A 497 -1.55 14.95 -4.26
CA GLY A 497 -1.82 16.36 -3.99
C GLY A 497 -1.89 17.22 -5.27
N VAL A 498 -0.98 17.02 -6.22
CA VAL A 498 -1.04 17.74 -7.51
C VAL A 498 -2.25 17.31 -8.35
N ALA A 499 -2.62 16.03 -8.32
CA ALA A 499 -3.84 15.53 -8.93
C ALA A 499 -5.07 16.22 -8.33
N ALA A 500 -5.11 16.40 -7.02
CA ALA A 500 -6.19 17.12 -6.33
C ALA A 500 -6.25 18.60 -6.71
N LEU A 501 -5.11 19.26 -6.96
CA LEU A 501 -5.07 20.61 -7.54
C LEU A 501 -5.64 20.63 -8.97
N ALA A 502 -5.34 19.62 -9.79
CA ALA A 502 -5.91 19.50 -11.13
C ALA A 502 -7.44 19.35 -11.08
N VAL A 503 -7.96 18.48 -10.20
CA VAL A 503 -9.40 18.32 -9.98
C VAL A 503 -10.01 19.62 -9.45
N SER A 504 -9.36 20.31 -8.51
CA SER A 504 -9.84 21.59 -7.97
C SER A 504 -9.96 22.66 -9.06
N ARG A 505 -9.00 22.70 -9.98
CA ARG A 505 -8.89 23.73 -11.02
C ARG A 505 -9.80 23.50 -12.22
N PHE A 506 -9.94 22.24 -12.64
CA PHE A 506 -10.58 21.84 -13.90
C PHE A 506 -11.82 20.96 -13.70
N GLY A 507 -12.09 20.53 -12.47
CA GLY A 507 -13.26 19.74 -12.12
C GLY A 507 -14.56 20.49 -12.37
N HIS A 508 -15.61 19.71 -12.58
CA HIS A 508 -16.94 20.20 -12.90
C HIS A 508 -17.99 19.24 -12.35
N GLY A 509 -19.27 19.60 -12.48
CA GLY A 509 -20.36 18.70 -12.11
C GLY A 509 -20.39 17.47 -13.02
N THR A 510 -20.28 16.29 -12.43
CA THR A 510 -20.38 14.98 -13.06
C THR A 510 -21.65 14.25 -12.59
N ARG A 511 -21.92 13.08 -13.16
CA ARG A 511 -23.00 12.20 -12.68
C ARG A 511 -22.82 11.72 -11.23
N HIS A 512 -21.59 11.79 -10.73
CA HIS A 512 -21.17 11.28 -9.41
C HIS A 512 -20.87 12.41 -8.40
N GLY A 513 -21.09 13.68 -8.78
CA GLY A 513 -20.84 14.83 -7.89
C GLY A 513 -20.00 15.90 -8.58
N PHE A 514 -19.01 16.45 -7.88
CA PHE A 514 -17.93 17.23 -8.49
C PHE A 514 -16.78 16.27 -8.80
N GLY A 515 -16.01 16.52 -9.85
CA GLY A 515 -14.80 15.74 -10.14
C GLY A 515 -14.22 16.07 -11.51
N LEU A 516 -13.16 15.36 -11.88
CA LEU A 516 -12.55 15.39 -13.20
C LEU A 516 -12.33 13.96 -13.68
N ASP A 517 -12.41 13.75 -14.99
CA ASP A 517 -12.09 12.45 -15.59
C ASP A 517 -10.65 12.04 -15.21
N PRO A 518 -10.42 10.85 -14.63
CA PRO A 518 -9.11 10.42 -14.15
C PRO A 518 -8.06 10.33 -15.28
N ASP A 519 -8.46 10.02 -16.52
CA ASP A 519 -7.53 10.02 -17.66
C ASP A 519 -7.14 11.46 -18.04
N ALA A 520 -8.05 12.42 -17.85
CA ALA A 520 -7.74 13.83 -18.02
C ALA A 520 -6.79 14.33 -16.91
N VAL A 521 -6.96 13.88 -15.67
CA VAL A 521 -6.02 14.16 -14.56
C VAL A 521 -4.63 13.64 -14.91
N ALA A 522 -4.50 12.36 -15.27
CA ALA A 522 -3.22 11.76 -15.69
C ALA A 522 -2.56 12.55 -16.83
N GLY A 523 -3.34 12.92 -17.85
CA GLY A 523 -2.84 13.72 -18.96
C GLY A 523 -2.40 15.14 -18.57
N ILE A 524 -3.05 15.78 -17.58
CA ILE A 524 -2.62 17.08 -17.04
C ILE A 524 -1.31 16.94 -16.28
N LEU A 525 -1.17 15.93 -15.43
CA LEU A 525 0.06 15.65 -14.69
C LEU A 525 1.23 15.46 -15.65
N ALA A 526 1.09 14.60 -16.65
CA ALA A 526 2.12 14.33 -17.64
C ALA A 526 2.53 15.57 -18.44
N ARG A 527 1.56 16.37 -18.92
CA ARG A 527 1.86 17.56 -19.75
C ARG A 527 2.47 18.72 -18.98
N THR A 528 2.28 18.77 -17.66
CA THR A 528 2.75 19.88 -16.82
C THR A 528 4.02 19.51 -16.04
N ALA A 529 4.35 18.22 -15.96
CA ALA A 529 5.57 17.71 -15.38
C ALA A 529 6.81 18.45 -15.92
N THR A 530 7.80 18.61 -15.06
CA THR A 530 9.09 19.18 -15.44
C THR A 530 9.94 18.07 -16.02
N ASP A 531 10.19 18.11 -17.33
CA ASP A 531 11.10 17.20 -18.03
C ASP A 531 12.40 17.02 -17.23
N HIS A 532 12.81 15.76 -17.04
CA HIS A 532 14.02 15.42 -16.34
C HIS A 532 14.80 14.37 -17.13
N ALA A 533 15.98 14.74 -17.61
CA ALA A 533 16.79 13.87 -18.45
C ALA A 533 17.36 12.68 -17.67
N CYS A 534 17.56 11.56 -18.37
CA CYS A 534 18.42 10.51 -17.87
C CYS A 534 19.81 11.07 -17.48
N PRO A 535 20.45 10.50 -16.46
CA PRO A 535 21.78 10.92 -16.04
C PRO A 535 22.80 10.77 -17.19
N PRO A 536 23.90 11.55 -17.18
CA PRO A 536 24.93 11.45 -18.21
C PRO A 536 25.45 10.01 -18.37
N GLY A 537 25.41 9.49 -19.60
CA GLY A 537 25.79 8.10 -19.88
C GLY A 537 24.68 7.07 -19.64
N GLY A 538 23.50 7.48 -19.16
CA GLY A 538 22.31 6.64 -19.00
C GLY A 538 22.34 5.73 -17.77
N THR A 539 23.50 5.40 -17.23
CA THR A 539 23.63 4.46 -16.11
C THR A 539 24.12 5.16 -14.84
N VAL A 540 23.54 4.79 -13.69
CA VAL A 540 23.97 5.21 -12.36
C VAL A 540 24.42 4.00 -11.57
N ASP A 541 25.65 4.07 -11.05
CA ASP A 541 26.17 3.11 -10.08
C ASP A 541 26.12 3.72 -8.67
N TYR A 542 25.57 2.96 -7.72
CA TYR A 542 25.39 3.36 -6.33
C TYR A 542 26.44 2.72 -5.39
N THR A 543 27.47 2.06 -5.92
CA THR A 543 28.57 1.53 -5.10
C THR A 543 29.28 2.62 -4.30
N SER A 544 29.39 3.82 -4.86
CA SER A 544 30.00 4.99 -4.22
C SER A 544 29.26 5.46 -2.96
N VAL A 545 27.95 5.19 -2.87
CA VAL A 545 27.12 5.46 -1.69
C VAL A 545 26.94 4.24 -0.79
N GLY A 546 27.71 3.17 -1.02
CA GLY A 546 27.73 1.97 -0.18
C GLY A 546 26.65 0.95 -0.48
N ARG A 547 26.09 0.94 -1.70
CA ARG A 547 25.27 -0.16 -2.21
C ARG A 547 26.13 -1.21 -2.92
N SER A 548 25.58 -2.40 -3.15
CA SER A 548 26.21 -3.41 -4.00
C SER A 548 26.12 -3.00 -5.48
N ALA A 549 26.90 -3.65 -6.34
CA ALA A 549 26.84 -3.42 -7.79
C ALA A 549 25.46 -3.77 -8.41
N GLU A 550 24.65 -4.56 -7.71
CA GLU A 550 23.25 -4.86 -8.04
C GLU A 550 22.39 -3.59 -8.10
N PHE A 551 22.77 -2.53 -7.38
CA PHE A 551 22.08 -1.25 -7.45
C PHE A 551 22.45 -0.43 -8.70
N THR A 552 23.12 -0.99 -9.70
CA THR A 552 23.40 -0.27 -10.94
C THR A 552 22.12 -0.19 -11.78
N ALA A 553 21.60 1.01 -12.02
CA ALA A 553 20.38 1.23 -12.78
C ALA A 553 20.67 1.92 -14.12
N THR A 554 19.95 1.52 -15.18
CA THR A 554 20.03 2.15 -16.50
C THR A 554 18.73 2.85 -16.85
N CYS A 555 18.83 4.12 -17.20
CA CYS A 555 17.75 4.96 -17.67
C CYS A 555 17.74 4.98 -19.20
N VAL A 556 16.57 4.77 -19.79
CA VAL A 556 16.35 4.83 -21.24
C VAL A 556 15.24 5.84 -21.55
N GLY A 557 15.31 6.47 -22.72
CA GLY A 557 14.30 7.41 -23.19
C GLY A 557 14.73 8.89 -23.18
N PRO A 558 13.95 9.76 -23.83
CA PRO A 558 14.19 11.21 -23.85
C PRO A 558 13.84 11.89 -22.50
N PRO A 559 14.27 13.15 -22.30
CA PRO A 559 13.90 13.93 -21.11
C PRO A 559 12.39 14.10 -20.89
N SER A 560 11.60 14.05 -21.96
CA SER A 560 10.14 14.17 -21.91
C SER A 560 9.41 12.90 -21.48
N PHE A 561 10.07 11.74 -21.57
CA PHE A 561 9.55 10.47 -21.06
C PHE A 561 10.69 9.43 -20.96
N ASN A 562 11.05 8.99 -19.76
CA ASN A 562 12.12 8.01 -19.57
C ASN A 562 11.93 7.09 -18.36
N GLY A 563 12.77 6.06 -18.30
CA GLY A 563 12.67 4.95 -17.38
C GLY A 563 12.91 5.25 -15.91
N PHE A 564 13.44 6.44 -15.57
CA PHE A 564 13.64 6.85 -14.17
C PHE A 564 12.57 7.82 -13.69
N TYR A 565 12.12 8.71 -14.59
CA TYR A 565 11.30 9.86 -14.19
C TYR A 565 9.89 9.86 -14.82
N GLY A 566 9.56 8.85 -15.63
CA GLY A 566 8.33 8.87 -16.43
C GLY A 566 8.27 10.14 -17.27
N SER A 567 7.14 10.83 -17.25
CA SER A 567 6.91 12.12 -17.90
C SER A 567 7.72 13.28 -17.31
N GLY A 568 8.44 13.07 -16.19
CA GLY A 568 9.23 14.07 -15.50
C GLY A 568 8.88 14.19 -14.02
N ILE A 569 9.34 15.27 -13.39
CA ILE A 569 9.03 15.57 -11.99
C ILE A 569 7.68 16.28 -11.94
N VAL A 570 6.73 15.80 -11.13
CA VAL A 570 5.40 16.41 -10.97
C VAL A 570 5.49 17.91 -10.63
N ASN A 571 4.56 18.71 -11.14
CA ASN A 571 4.66 20.17 -11.09
C ASN A 571 3.33 20.83 -10.68
N ALA A 572 3.19 21.10 -9.38
CA ALA A 572 2.02 21.75 -8.79
C ALA A 572 1.74 23.12 -9.43
N TYR A 573 2.78 23.94 -9.63
CA TYR A 573 2.61 25.28 -10.21
C TYR A 573 2.21 25.23 -11.68
N GLY A 574 2.73 24.25 -12.42
CA GLY A 574 2.37 24.01 -13.82
C GLY A 574 0.90 23.66 -14.00
N VAL A 575 0.31 22.92 -13.05
CA VAL A 575 -1.11 22.52 -13.08
C VAL A 575 -2.05 23.71 -12.86
N VAL A 576 -1.73 24.62 -11.93
CA VAL A 576 -2.67 25.67 -11.51
C VAL A 576 -2.60 26.95 -12.35
N ARG A 577 -1.61 27.06 -13.26
CA ARG A 577 -1.30 28.28 -14.02
C ARG A 577 -2.05 28.41 -15.35
#